data_AF-A0A9E2GRS3-F1
#
_entry.id   AF-A0A9E2GRS3-F1
#
_cell.length_a   1.000
_cell.length_b   1.000
_cell.length_c   1.000
_cell.angle_alpha   90.00
_cell.angle_beta   90.00
_cell.angle_gamma   90.00
#
_symmetry.space_group_name_H-M   'P 1'
#
loop_
_entity.id
_entity.type
_entity.pdbx_description
1 polymer ?
#
loop_
_entity_poly.entity_id
_entity_poly.type
_entity_poly.pdbx_seq_one_letter_code
_entity_poly.pdbx_strand_id
1 'polypeptide(L)'
;MPSKPPRPVLTDAATAPDDPILAEVLGPAKAAYDALHLRLAATCPAAVATWKYYRDGNAWLMSVAWKKKTLFWLSADHGFFRTTFYLPSALEAELVSSDLPEPVKQGYAASVGKKIRGATAVIRVPADLATFDTLLALRLSVR
;
A
#
# COMPACT_ATOMS: atom_id res chain seq x y z
N MET A 1 -17.47 -20.53 4.85
CA MET A 1 -17.02 -20.51 3.44
C MET A 1 -15.96 -19.43 3.32
N PRO A 2 -14.74 -19.69 2.81
CA PRO A 2 -13.81 -18.61 2.57
C PRO A 2 -14.38 -17.75 1.45
N SER A 3 -14.78 -16.52 1.78
CA SER A 3 -15.24 -15.53 0.80
C SER A 3 -14.15 -15.35 -0.24
N LYS A 4 -14.50 -15.54 -1.52
CA LYS A 4 -13.62 -15.24 -2.65
C LYS A 4 -13.03 -13.84 -2.43
N PRO A 5 -11.71 -13.63 -2.59
CA PRO A 5 -11.13 -12.31 -2.40
C PRO A 5 -11.85 -11.32 -3.33
N PRO A 6 -12.13 -10.09 -2.87
CA PRO A 6 -12.81 -9.10 -3.68
C PRO A 6 -12.04 -8.89 -4.99
N ARG A 7 -12.78 -8.79 -6.10
CA ARG A 7 -12.17 -8.54 -7.41
C ARG A 7 -11.55 -7.15 -7.42
N PRO A 8 -10.38 -6.94 -8.04
CA PRO A 8 -9.83 -5.61 -8.27
C PRO A 8 -10.85 -4.73 -9.01
N VAL A 9 -10.82 -3.43 -8.73
CA VAL A 9 -11.74 -2.44 -9.34
C VAL A 9 -11.13 -1.82 -10.60
N LEU A 10 -9.83 -1.54 -10.58
CA LEU A 10 -9.10 -0.98 -11.71
C LEU A 10 -8.60 -2.09 -12.65
N THR A 11 -9.49 -2.65 -13.48
CA THR A 11 -9.21 -3.84 -14.30
C THR A 11 -9.09 -3.59 -15.80
N ASP A 12 -9.45 -2.41 -16.30
CA ASP A 12 -9.35 -2.11 -17.73
C ASP A 12 -7.92 -1.74 -18.11
N ALA A 13 -7.25 -2.62 -18.85
CA ALA A 13 -5.87 -2.42 -19.30
C ALA A 13 -5.68 -1.20 -20.23
N ALA A 14 -6.74 -0.74 -20.91
CA ALA A 14 -6.69 0.40 -21.82
C ALA A 14 -6.80 1.75 -21.09
N THR A 15 -7.28 1.73 -19.84
CA THR A 15 -7.61 2.93 -19.09
C THR A 15 -6.76 3.00 -17.83
N ALA A 16 -5.71 3.83 -17.86
CA ALA A 16 -4.83 4.04 -16.72
C ALA A 16 -5.55 4.80 -15.58
N PRO A 17 -5.24 4.54 -14.29
CA PRO A 17 -5.89 5.22 -13.17
C PRO A 17 -5.35 6.64 -13.02
N ASP A 18 -5.95 7.57 -13.75
CA ASP A 18 -5.70 9.01 -13.61
C ASP A 18 -6.49 9.61 -12.45
N ASP A 19 -6.32 10.91 -12.22
CA ASP A 19 -6.90 11.59 -11.05
C ASP A 19 -8.45 11.53 -11.01
N PRO A 20 -9.19 11.79 -12.12
CA PRO A 20 -10.64 11.61 -12.15
C PRO A 20 -11.10 10.19 -11.81
N ILE A 21 -10.47 9.17 -12.40
CA ILE A 21 -10.83 7.76 -12.14
C ILE A 21 -10.55 7.41 -10.68
N LEU A 22 -9.42 7.85 -10.14
CA LEU A 22 -9.07 7.63 -8.73
C LEU A 22 -10.03 8.37 -7.80
N ALA A 23 -10.46 9.59 -8.14
CA ALA A 23 -11.44 10.32 -7.35
C ALA A 23 -12.79 9.59 -7.31
N GLU A 24 -13.25 9.04 -8.43
CA GLU A 24 -14.47 8.23 -8.50
C GLU A 24 -14.36 6.95 -7.67
N VAL A 25 -13.29 6.17 -7.88
CA VAL A 25 -13.10 4.88 -7.19
C VAL A 25 -12.92 5.08 -5.68
N LEU A 26 -12.09 6.03 -5.27
CA LEU A 26 -11.76 6.25 -3.86
C LEU A 26 -12.84 7.03 -3.11
N GLY A 27 -13.63 7.86 -3.81
CA GLY A 27 -14.61 8.74 -3.19
C GLY A 27 -13.99 9.55 -2.03
N PRO A 28 -14.56 9.51 -0.82
CA PRO A 28 -14.01 10.23 0.35
C PRO A 28 -12.56 9.86 0.68
N ALA A 29 -12.11 8.65 0.37
CA ALA A 29 -10.73 8.22 0.63
C ALA A 29 -9.70 8.93 -0.27
N LYS A 30 -10.13 9.65 -1.32
CA LYS A 30 -9.26 10.48 -2.15
C LYS A 30 -8.50 11.52 -1.32
N ALA A 31 -9.12 12.08 -0.27
CA ALA A 31 -8.44 13.01 0.64
C ALA A 31 -7.24 12.36 1.36
N ALA A 32 -7.37 11.09 1.77
CA ALA A 32 -6.28 10.35 2.38
C ALA A 32 -5.20 9.98 1.36
N TYR A 33 -5.59 9.69 0.12
CA TYR A 33 -4.67 9.42 -0.99
C TYR A 33 -3.80 10.65 -1.32
N ASP A 34 -4.41 11.83 -1.40
CA ASP A 34 -3.68 13.08 -1.65
C ASP A 34 -2.74 13.44 -0.48
N ALA A 35 -3.23 13.27 0.75
CA ALA A 35 -2.40 13.45 1.95
C ALA A 35 -1.23 12.46 2.01
N LEU A 36 -1.40 11.22 1.54
CA LEU A 36 -0.30 10.26 1.43
C LEU A 36 0.79 10.76 0.49
N HIS A 37 0.43 11.28 -0.68
CA HIS A 37 1.41 11.82 -1.64
C HIS A 37 2.17 13.03 -1.07
N LEU A 38 1.49 13.90 -0.32
CA LEU A 38 2.15 15.01 0.39
C LEU A 38 3.15 14.51 1.45
N ARG A 39 2.76 13.53 2.27
CA ARG A 39 3.66 12.91 3.27
C ARG A 39 4.85 12.21 2.62
N LEU A 40 4.62 11.52 1.51
CA LEU A 40 5.66 10.86 0.74
C LEU A 40 6.65 11.88 0.17
N ALA A 41 6.18 12.97 -0.42
CA ALA A 41 7.03 14.02 -0.95
C ALA A 41 7.87 14.70 0.16
N ALA A 42 7.30 14.89 1.36
CA ALA A 42 8.03 15.43 2.50
C ALA A 42 9.12 14.48 3.05
N THR A 43 8.84 13.16 3.06
CA THR A 43 9.73 12.15 3.65
C THR A 43 10.76 11.60 2.66
N CYS A 44 10.36 11.46 1.40
CA CYS A 44 11.14 10.90 0.30
C CYS A 44 10.93 11.74 -0.97
N PRO A 45 11.52 12.95 -1.06
CA PRO A 45 11.20 13.92 -2.12
C PRO A 45 11.54 13.46 -3.55
N ALA A 46 12.42 12.46 -3.69
CA ALA A 46 12.77 11.86 -4.97
C ALA A 46 12.06 10.51 -5.22
N ALA A 47 11.03 10.17 -4.43
CA ALA A 47 10.25 8.96 -4.65
C ALA A 47 9.41 9.11 -5.93
N VAL A 48 9.33 8.03 -6.70
CA VAL A 48 8.59 7.97 -7.95
C VAL A 48 7.44 7.00 -7.78
N ALA A 49 6.21 7.49 -7.96
CA ALA A 49 5.01 6.69 -8.03
C ALA A 49 4.72 6.32 -9.50
N THR A 50 4.47 5.04 -9.77
CA THR A 50 4.21 4.55 -11.12
C THR A 50 3.07 3.55 -11.12
N TRP A 51 2.04 3.81 -11.91
CA TRP A 51 0.96 2.87 -12.21
C TRP A 51 1.38 1.92 -13.32
N LYS A 52 1.13 0.63 -13.13
CA LYS A 52 1.34 -0.40 -14.15
C LYS A 52 0.21 -1.41 -14.12
N TYR A 53 -0.21 -1.86 -15.30
CA TYR A 53 -1.16 -2.95 -15.45
C TYR A 53 -0.46 -4.31 -15.33
N TYR A 54 -0.96 -5.15 -14.44
CA TYR A 54 -0.47 -6.50 -14.19
C TYR A 54 -1.44 -7.51 -14.79
N ARG A 55 -0.98 -8.28 -15.79
CA ARG A 55 -1.82 -9.25 -16.53
C ARG A 55 -2.17 -10.48 -15.71
N ASP A 56 -1.32 -10.88 -14.77
CA ASP A 56 -1.55 -11.99 -13.84
C ASP A 56 -2.65 -11.67 -12.83
N GLY A 57 -2.72 -10.42 -12.37
CA GLY A 57 -3.79 -9.93 -11.50
C GLY A 57 -4.99 -9.33 -12.24
N ASN A 58 -4.88 -9.12 -13.55
CA ASN A 58 -5.78 -8.28 -14.34
C ASN A 58 -6.15 -6.97 -13.64
N ALA A 59 -5.14 -6.27 -13.14
CA ALA A 59 -5.33 -5.10 -12.28
C ALA A 59 -4.22 -4.07 -12.45
N TRP A 60 -4.59 -2.80 -12.33
CA TRP A 60 -3.64 -1.73 -12.11
C TRP A 60 -3.15 -1.71 -10.66
N LEU A 61 -1.83 -1.60 -10.50
CA LEU A 61 -1.18 -1.36 -9.22
C LEU A 61 -0.22 -0.19 -9.34
N MET A 62 -0.16 0.60 -8.29
CA MET A 62 0.87 1.63 -8.14
C MET A 62 2.04 1.02 -7.38
N SER A 63 3.24 1.22 -7.88
CA SER A 63 4.47 1.01 -7.11
C SER A 63 5.09 2.34 -6.78
N VAL A 64 5.63 2.47 -5.57
CA VAL A 64 6.41 3.64 -5.19
C VAL A 64 7.84 3.20 -4.95
N ALA A 65 8.76 3.74 -5.73
CA ALA A 65 10.18 3.46 -5.64
C ALA A 65 10.93 4.69 -5.17
N TRP A 66 11.96 4.48 -4.35
CA TRP A 66 12.91 5.53 -3.98
C TRP A 66 14.33 4.99 -4.12
N LYS A 67 15.15 5.71 -4.87
CA LYS A 67 16.46 5.24 -5.33
C LYS A 67 16.31 3.92 -6.10
N LYS A 68 17.00 2.85 -5.71
CA LYS A 68 16.94 1.52 -6.35
C LYS A 68 15.98 0.54 -5.67
N LYS A 69 15.18 0.99 -4.70
CA LYS A 69 14.34 0.11 -3.86
C LYS A 69 12.86 0.50 -3.98
N THR A 70 11.98 -0.47 -4.13
CA THR A 70 10.52 -0.26 -3.99
C THR A 70 10.19 -0.12 -2.51
N LEU A 71 9.51 0.98 -2.14
CA LEU A 71 9.05 1.25 -0.79
C LEU A 71 7.78 0.45 -0.48
N PHE A 72 6.75 0.64 -1.30
CA PHE A 72 5.47 -0.04 -1.15
C PHE A 72 4.72 -0.16 -2.48
N TRP A 73 3.71 -1.00 -2.45
CA TRP A 73 2.70 -1.15 -3.50
C TRP A 73 1.38 -0.56 -3.01
N LEU A 74 0.58 -0.04 -3.92
CA LEU A 74 -0.76 0.45 -3.64
C LEU A 74 -1.77 -0.13 -4.62
N SER A 75 -2.91 -0.55 -4.07
CA SER A 75 -4.10 -0.91 -4.84
C SER A 75 -5.26 -0.02 -4.38
N ALA A 76 -6.04 0.49 -5.33
CA ALA A 76 -7.26 1.24 -5.05
C ALA A 76 -8.49 0.34 -5.22
N ASP A 77 -9.50 0.63 -4.42
CA ASP A 77 -10.76 -0.12 -4.34
C ASP A 77 -11.88 0.86 -3.99
N HIS A 78 -13.13 0.41 -4.04
CA HIS A 78 -14.27 1.30 -3.80
C HIS A 78 -14.26 1.87 -2.37
N GLY A 79 -13.99 3.17 -2.24
CA GLY A 79 -14.01 3.89 -0.97
C GLY A 79 -12.77 3.68 -0.09
N PHE A 80 -11.69 3.05 -0.59
CA PHE A 80 -10.45 2.88 0.16
C PHE A 80 -9.27 2.47 -0.74
N PHE A 81 -8.06 2.54 -0.21
CA PHE A 81 -6.90 1.94 -0.85
C PHE A 81 -6.08 1.15 0.16
N ARG A 82 -5.24 0.25 -0.35
CA ARG A 82 -4.31 -0.56 0.44
C ARG A 82 -2.90 -0.16 0.10
N THR A 83 -2.05 0.02 1.10
CA THR A 83 -0.60 0.08 0.93
C THR A 83 0.03 -1.19 1.49
N THR A 84 0.88 -1.85 0.72
CA THR A 84 1.56 -3.08 1.12
C THR A 84 3.07 -2.88 1.09
N PHE A 85 3.70 -3.05 2.24
CA PHE A 85 5.13 -2.95 2.43
C PHE A 85 5.74 -4.34 2.54
N TYR A 86 6.68 -4.66 1.65
CA TYR A 86 7.46 -5.88 1.74
C TYR A 86 8.68 -5.64 2.62
N LEU A 87 8.66 -6.23 3.81
CA LEU A 87 9.68 -6.03 4.85
C LEU A 87 10.53 -7.28 5.03
N PRO A 88 11.86 -7.15 5.22
CA PRO A 88 12.71 -8.29 5.55
C PRO A 88 12.31 -8.86 6.91
N SER A 89 12.53 -10.17 7.12
CA SER A 89 12.22 -10.84 8.40
C SER A 89 13.01 -10.29 9.58
N ALA A 90 14.15 -9.61 9.31
CA ALA A 90 14.92 -8.92 10.34
C ALA A 90 14.13 -7.80 11.04
N LEU A 91 13.07 -7.27 10.42
CA LEU A 91 12.20 -6.24 11.01
C LEU A 91 10.96 -6.81 11.71
N GLU A 92 10.86 -8.14 11.86
CA GLU A 92 9.69 -8.79 12.43
C GLU A 92 9.48 -8.39 13.90
N ALA A 93 10.55 -8.33 14.69
CA ALA A 93 10.48 -7.91 16.09
C ALA A 93 10.01 -6.45 16.23
N GLU A 94 10.58 -5.52 15.44
CA GLU A 94 10.15 -4.13 15.45
C GLU A 94 8.70 -3.98 15.01
N LEU A 95 8.27 -4.69 13.96
CA LEU A 95 6.89 -4.67 13.49
C LEU A 95 5.91 -5.14 14.57
N VAL A 96 6.20 -6.25 15.24
CA VAL A 96 5.34 -6.81 16.30
C VAL A 96 5.26 -5.87 17.51
N SER A 97 6.38 -5.24 17.89
CA SER A 97 6.45 -4.31 19.02
C SER A 97 5.85 -2.92 18.76
N SER A 98 5.67 -2.54 17.48
CA SER A 98 5.13 -1.23 17.11
C SER A 98 3.63 -1.07 17.41
N ASP A 99 3.14 0.16 17.39
CA ASP A 99 1.71 0.49 17.59
C ASP A 99 0.83 0.22 16.35
N LEU A 100 1.29 -0.62 15.41
CA LEU A 100 0.50 -1.00 14.25
C LEU A 100 -0.80 -1.70 14.67
N PRO A 101 -1.92 -1.45 13.97
CA PRO A 101 -3.18 -2.14 14.22
C PRO A 101 -3.03 -3.65 14.09
N GLU A 102 -3.73 -4.39 14.94
CA GLU A 102 -3.71 -5.85 14.97
C GLU A 102 -3.96 -6.51 13.60
N PRO A 103 -4.90 -6.04 12.74
CA PRO A 103 -5.08 -6.59 11.41
C PRO A 103 -3.83 -6.54 10.51
N VAL A 104 -2.98 -5.51 10.68
CA VAL A 104 -1.72 -5.38 9.92
C VAL A 104 -0.72 -6.41 10.40
N LYS A 105 -0.58 -6.58 11.72
CA LYS A 105 0.30 -7.57 12.34
C LYS A 105 -0.11 -8.99 11.98
N GLN A 106 -1.40 -9.29 12.06
CA GLN A 106 -1.95 -10.60 11.67
C GLN A 106 -1.77 -10.88 10.18
N GLY A 107 -1.99 -9.88 9.31
CA GLY A 107 -1.74 -10.01 7.88
C GLY A 107 -0.28 -10.33 7.56
N TYR A 108 0.64 -9.67 8.26
CA TYR A 108 2.07 -9.97 8.16
C TYR A 108 2.38 -11.40 8.66
N ALA A 109 1.89 -11.78 9.84
CA ALA A 109 2.10 -13.10 10.44
C ALA A 109 1.57 -14.23 9.54
N ALA A 110 0.40 -14.05 8.91
CA ALA A 110 -0.18 -15.01 7.96
C ALA A 110 0.62 -15.13 6.64
N SER A 111 1.60 -14.26 6.41
CA SER A 111 2.55 -14.34 5.30
C SER A 111 3.88 -15.00 5.66
N VAL A 112 4.11 -15.35 6.94
CA VAL A 112 5.30 -16.07 7.40
C VAL A 112 5.45 -17.39 6.63
N GLY A 113 6.67 -17.67 6.17
CA GLY A 113 6.98 -18.83 5.31
C GLY A 113 6.73 -18.62 3.81
N LYS A 114 6.05 -17.54 3.39
CA LYS A 114 5.90 -17.21 1.96
C LYS A 114 7.14 -16.49 1.42
N LYS A 115 7.38 -16.63 0.11
CA LYS A 115 8.47 -15.95 -0.63
C LYS A 115 8.39 -14.42 -0.55
N ILE A 116 7.19 -13.89 -0.33
CA ILE A 116 6.88 -12.45 -0.27
C ILE A 116 6.06 -12.21 1.01
N ARG A 117 6.57 -11.36 1.92
CA ARG A 117 5.94 -11.04 3.22
C ARG A 117 5.53 -9.58 3.27
N GLY A 118 4.22 -9.31 3.33
CA GLY A 118 3.67 -7.97 3.17
C GLY A 118 2.89 -7.51 4.40
N ALA A 119 3.28 -6.38 4.98
CA ALA A 119 2.45 -5.66 5.94
C ALA A 119 1.53 -4.72 5.16
N THR A 120 0.22 -4.89 5.30
CA THR A 120 -0.78 -4.15 4.51
C THR A 120 -1.63 -3.26 5.39
N ALA A 121 -1.64 -1.96 5.11
CA ALA A 121 -2.54 -0.98 5.71
C ALA A 121 -3.71 -0.68 4.77
N VAL A 122 -4.93 -0.74 5.29
CA VAL A 122 -6.15 -0.26 4.60
C VAL A 122 -6.38 1.18 5.02
N ILE A 123 -6.51 2.08 4.05
CA ILE A 123 -6.64 3.52 4.28
C ILE A 123 -7.96 3.99 3.68
N ARG A 124 -8.81 4.54 4.54
CA ARG A 124 -10.14 5.08 4.23
C ARG A 124 -10.19 6.59 4.50
N VAL A 125 -9.50 7.03 5.54
CA VAL A 125 -9.46 8.42 6.00
C VAL A 125 -8.04 8.85 6.32
N PRO A 126 -7.74 10.16 6.37
CA PRO A 126 -6.39 10.65 6.66
C PRO A 126 -5.81 10.17 8.00
N ALA A 127 -6.65 9.87 8.99
CA ALA A 127 -6.20 9.33 10.28
C ALA A 127 -5.54 7.95 10.15
N ASP A 128 -5.93 7.14 9.16
CA ASP A 128 -5.35 5.82 8.93
C ASP A 128 -3.88 5.92 8.45
N LEU A 129 -3.45 7.10 7.98
CA LEU A 129 -2.08 7.35 7.52
C LEU A 129 -1.04 7.21 8.63
N ALA A 130 -1.42 7.25 9.91
CA ALA A 130 -0.51 6.93 11.00
C ALA A 130 0.08 5.50 10.84
N THR A 131 -0.74 4.55 10.40
CA THR A 131 -0.29 3.18 10.10
C THR A 131 0.68 3.16 8.92
N PHE A 132 0.39 3.92 7.87
CA PHE A 132 1.27 4.08 6.71
C PHE A 132 2.63 4.67 7.12
N ASP A 133 2.64 5.71 7.96
CA ASP A 133 3.86 6.38 8.40
C ASP A 133 4.76 5.42 9.18
N THR A 134 4.20 4.61 10.09
CA THR A 134 4.95 3.57 10.81
C THR A 134 5.56 2.53 9.87
N LEU A 135 4.78 2.03 8.88
CA LEU A 135 5.28 1.06 7.91
C LEU A 135 6.36 1.65 6.99
N LEU A 136 6.21 2.91 6.59
CA LEU A 136 7.21 3.62 5.80
C LEU A 136 8.50 3.80 6.60
N ALA A 137 8.42 4.21 7.86
CA ALA A 137 9.57 4.35 8.75
C ALA A 137 10.32 3.02 8.92
N LEU A 138 9.61 1.91 9.16
CA LEU A 138 10.19 0.56 9.18
C LEU A 138 10.87 0.22 7.85
N ARG A 139 10.21 0.50 6.72
CA ARG A 139 10.78 0.20 5.40
C ARG A 139 12.08 0.97 5.11
N LEU A 140 12.17 2.21 5.61
CA LEU A 140 13.32 3.10 5.45
C LEU A 140 14.48 2.77 6.39
N SER A 141 14.23 2.09 7.52
CA SER A 141 15.31 1.65 8.43
C SER A 141 16.16 0.51 7.84
N VAL A 142 15.66 -0.16 6.79
CA VAL A 142 16.39 -1.20 6.05
C VAL A 142 17.54 -0.58 5.26
N ARG A 143 18.76 -0.77 5.76
CA ARG A 143 20.02 -0.37 5.11
C ARG A 143 20.13 -0.94 3.68
#